data_AF-A0A657ATB9-F1
#
_entry.id   AF-A0A657ATB9-F1
#
_cell.length_a   1.000
_cell.length_b   1.000
_cell.length_c   1.000
_cell.angle_alpha   90.00
_cell.angle_beta   90.00
_cell.angle_gamma   90.00
#
_symmetry.space_group_name_H-M   'P 1'
#
loop_
_entity.id
_entity.type
_entity.pdbx_description
1 polymer ?
#
loop_
_entity_poly.entity_id
_entity_poly.type
_entity_poly.pdbx_seq_one_letter_code
_entity_poly.pdbx_strand_id
1 'polypeptide(L)'
;MRFVLEVYRAIREATDDNYPIGIKLNSADYSKGGFSHEESMEVVETLAKAGIDLLEISGGTYESPSMVGHNIKESTRRREAYFIEYADKIRERVSIPLVVTGGFRSGSAMLQALKSGATDFIGLARPLSVYPDFPNELIANPEHKIDIPKPSTGVKFIDKMTMLDITWYESQLARLSKGKQAIPDQTAWISVAQTLSGLGVHAFTKRRA
;
A
#
# COMPACT_ATOMS: atom_id res chain seq x y z
N MET A 1 -4.38 22.02 5.06
CA MET A 1 -5.46 21.50 5.94
C MET A 1 -6.89 21.79 5.51
N ARG A 2 -7.25 22.98 5.00
CA ARG A 2 -8.65 23.34 4.68
C ARG A 2 -9.41 22.29 3.87
N PHE A 3 -8.88 21.91 2.70
CA PHE A 3 -9.56 21.00 1.78
C PHE A 3 -9.89 19.64 2.40
N VAL A 4 -8.91 18.99 3.05
CA VAL A 4 -9.11 17.68 3.68
C VAL A 4 -10.16 17.75 4.79
N LEU A 5 -10.17 18.82 5.59
CA LEU A 5 -11.16 18.99 6.65
C LEU A 5 -12.57 19.27 6.12
N GLU A 6 -12.69 20.04 5.05
CA GLU A 6 -13.99 20.29 4.39
C GLU A 6 -14.56 19.00 3.81
N VAL A 7 -13.71 18.17 3.16
CA VAL A 7 -14.12 16.84 2.69
C VAL A 7 -14.55 15.95 3.84
N TYR A 8 -13.75 15.86 4.91
CA TYR A 8 -14.10 15.05 6.09
C TYR A 8 -15.43 15.49 6.72
N ARG A 9 -15.63 16.80 6.91
CA ARG A 9 -16.88 17.35 7.47
C ARG A 9 -18.08 17.08 6.58
N ALA A 10 -17.94 17.25 5.26
CA ALA A 10 -19.00 16.97 4.31
C ALA A 10 -19.39 15.48 4.32
N ILE A 11 -18.40 14.57 4.41
CA ILE A 11 -18.69 13.13 4.57
C ILE A 11 -19.41 12.89 5.90
N ARG A 12 -18.90 13.43 7.01
CA ARG A 12 -19.52 13.25 8.34
C ARG A 12 -20.95 13.77 8.38
N GLU A 13 -21.24 14.93 7.80
CA GLU A 13 -22.59 15.51 7.70
C GLU A 13 -23.53 14.66 6.83
N ALA A 14 -22.99 13.99 5.82
CA ALA A 14 -23.76 13.11 4.94
C ALA A 14 -23.98 11.69 5.48
N THR A 15 -23.42 11.37 6.65
CA THR A 15 -23.45 10.02 7.26
C THR A 15 -23.97 10.09 8.70
N ASP A 16 -24.38 8.97 9.28
CA ASP A 16 -24.71 8.91 10.70
C ASP A 16 -23.46 8.83 11.60
N ASP A 17 -23.65 9.04 12.90
CA ASP A 17 -22.58 9.06 13.90
C ASP A 17 -21.85 7.72 14.05
N ASN A 18 -22.45 6.60 13.63
CA ASN A 18 -21.83 5.27 13.71
C ASN A 18 -21.11 4.89 12.40
N TYR A 19 -21.13 5.73 11.37
CA TYR A 19 -20.44 5.46 10.13
C TYR A 19 -18.93 5.72 10.27
N PRO A 20 -18.04 4.70 10.16
CA PRO A 20 -16.62 4.90 10.35
C PRO A 20 -16.01 5.62 9.14
N ILE A 21 -15.26 6.69 9.41
CA ILE A 21 -14.52 7.46 8.41
C ILE A 21 -13.03 7.30 8.67
N GLY A 22 -12.36 6.63 7.74
CA GLY A 22 -10.90 6.52 7.73
C GLY A 22 -10.26 7.42 6.69
N ILE A 23 -9.01 7.80 6.92
CA ILE A 23 -8.16 8.45 5.91
C ILE A 23 -6.87 7.67 5.73
N LYS A 24 -6.38 7.62 4.50
CA LYS A 24 -5.07 7.08 4.18
C LYS A 24 -4.10 8.22 3.89
N LEU A 25 -3.01 8.30 4.64
CA LEU A 25 -1.97 9.30 4.48
C LEU A 25 -0.64 8.66 4.08
N ASN A 26 0.17 9.45 3.38
CA ASN A 26 1.57 9.13 3.14
C ASN A 26 2.42 9.62 4.31
N SER A 27 3.38 8.80 4.74
CA SER A 27 4.29 9.09 5.85
C SER A 27 5.30 10.21 5.56
N ALA A 28 5.63 10.41 4.29
CA ALA A 28 6.42 11.53 3.77
C ALA A 28 6.28 11.59 2.24
N ASP A 29 6.15 12.80 1.70
CA ASP A 29 6.41 13.02 0.28
C ASP A 29 7.92 13.19 0.16
N TYR A 30 8.63 12.14 -0.26
CA TYR A 30 10.09 12.13 -0.44
C TYR A 30 10.54 12.98 -1.65
N SER A 31 9.98 14.19 -1.79
CA SER A 31 10.13 15.14 -2.88
C SER A 31 10.56 16.50 -2.34
N LYS A 32 11.37 17.23 -3.12
CA LYS A 32 11.81 18.60 -2.77
C LYS A 32 10.59 19.54 -2.76
N GLY A 33 10.24 20.07 -1.60
CA GLY A 33 9.02 20.87 -1.40
C GLY A 33 7.76 20.07 -1.07
N GLY A 34 7.90 18.76 -0.82
CA GLY A 34 6.82 17.90 -0.31
C GLY A 34 6.65 18.03 1.21
N PHE A 35 5.66 17.30 1.72
CA PHE A 35 5.30 17.28 3.14
C PHE A 35 6.47 16.92 4.06
N SER A 36 6.82 17.80 4.99
CA SER A 36 7.78 17.48 6.06
C SER A 36 7.14 16.54 7.09
N HIS A 37 7.99 15.89 7.89
CA HIS A 37 7.52 14.98 8.94
C HIS A 37 6.66 15.70 9.99
N GLU A 38 7.06 16.91 10.42
CA GLU A 38 6.29 17.68 11.42
C GLU A 38 4.96 18.17 10.86
N GLU A 39 4.93 18.66 9.62
CA GLU A 39 3.66 19.00 8.96
C GLU A 39 2.75 17.76 8.90
N SER A 40 3.32 16.57 8.66
CA SER A 40 2.60 15.29 8.68
C SER A 40 1.96 15.01 10.03
N MET A 41 2.67 15.27 11.12
CA MET A 41 2.12 15.15 12.47
C MET A 41 1.02 16.17 12.73
N GLU A 42 1.16 17.43 12.28
CA GLU A 42 0.11 18.44 12.40
C GLU A 42 -1.18 18.04 11.68
N VAL A 43 -1.08 17.43 10.50
CA VAL A 43 -2.25 16.87 9.78
C VAL A 43 -2.95 15.83 10.64
N VAL A 44 -2.18 14.88 11.15
CA VAL A 44 -2.69 13.75 11.93
C VAL A 44 -3.39 14.24 13.20
N GLU A 45 -2.75 15.12 13.98
CA GLU A 45 -3.34 15.71 15.18
C GLU A 45 -4.61 16.52 14.86
N THR A 46 -4.61 17.26 13.75
CA THR A 46 -5.76 18.07 13.33
C THR A 46 -6.95 17.19 12.94
N LEU A 47 -6.71 16.07 12.24
CA LEU A 47 -7.76 15.12 11.87
C LEU A 47 -8.27 14.34 13.08
N ALA A 48 -7.38 13.94 14.01
CA ALA A 48 -7.77 13.33 15.27
C ALA A 48 -8.68 14.26 16.10
N LYS A 49 -8.32 15.55 16.20
CA LYS A 49 -9.16 16.57 16.86
C LYS A 49 -10.50 16.78 16.17
N ALA A 50 -10.59 16.55 14.86
CA ALA A 50 -11.84 16.60 14.10
C ALA A 50 -12.71 15.34 14.29
N GLY A 51 -12.20 14.29 14.94
CA GLY A 51 -12.95 13.07 15.26
C GLY A 51 -12.85 11.98 14.20
N ILE A 52 -11.77 11.93 13.42
CA ILE A 52 -11.59 10.85 12.44
C ILE A 52 -11.44 9.48 13.15
N ASP A 53 -12.01 8.42 12.56
CA ASP A 53 -12.13 7.12 13.23
C ASP A 53 -10.93 6.20 12.98
N LEU A 54 -10.20 6.40 11.87
CA LEU A 54 -9.12 5.52 11.46
C LEU A 54 -8.08 6.27 10.63
N LEU A 55 -6.80 6.02 10.89
CA LEU A 55 -5.70 6.49 10.07
C LEU A 55 -4.93 5.30 9.48
N GLU A 56 -4.93 5.19 8.15
CA GLU A 56 -4.05 4.27 7.43
C GLU A 56 -2.77 4.98 7.00
N ILE A 57 -1.64 4.43 7.42
CA ILE A 57 -0.30 4.89 7.10
C ILE A 57 0.23 4.06 5.93
N SER A 58 0.62 4.75 4.87
CA SER A 58 1.42 4.20 3.78
C SER A 58 2.56 5.15 3.44
N GLY A 59 3.33 4.90 2.39
CA GLY A 59 4.36 5.84 1.98
C GLY A 59 4.85 5.62 0.57
N GLY A 60 5.26 6.73 -0.06
CA GLY A 60 5.70 6.84 -1.43
C GLY A 60 4.72 7.59 -2.32
N THR A 61 5.24 8.19 -3.38
CA THR A 61 4.47 8.84 -4.43
C THR A 61 4.83 8.20 -5.78
N TYR A 62 4.01 8.37 -6.81
CA TYR A 62 4.37 7.85 -8.15
C TYR A 62 5.66 8.50 -8.69
N GLU A 63 6.02 9.69 -8.19
CA GLU A 63 7.24 10.43 -8.52
C GLU A 63 8.46 9.97 -7.70
N SER A 64 8.26 9.46 -6.48
CA SER A 64 9.28 8.83 -5.63
C SER A 64 8.75 7.47 -5.15
N PRO A 65 8.93 6.41 -5.96
CA PRO A 65 8.25 5.13 -5.79
C PRO A 65 8.88 4.28 -4.67
N SER A 66 9.07 4.84 -3.47
CA SER A 66 9.33 4.06 -2.26
C SER A 66 8.21 3.04 -2.02
N MET A 67 6.99 3.29 -2.51
CA MET A 67 5.91 2.29 -2.62
C MET A 67 6.35 1.04 -3.40
N VAL A 68 7.08 1.16 -4.51
CA VAL A 68 7.49 0.03 -5.37
C VAL A 68 8.66 -0.76 -4.76
N GLY A 69 9.21 -0.32 -3.62
CA GLY A 69 10.26 -1.03 -2.91
C GLY A 69 11.66 -0.84 -3.50
N HIS A 70 11.80 0.06 -4.47
CA HIS A 70 13.10 0.52 -4.94
C HIS A 70 13.72 1.44 -3.88
N ASN A 71 14.96 1.16 -3.48
CA ASN A 71 15.74 1.87 -2.45
C ASN A 71 15.29 1.72 -0.98
N ILE A 72 14.48 0.70 -0.65
CA ILE A 72 14.25 0.34 0.76
C ILE A 72 15.50 -0.36 1.29
N LYS A 73 16.03 0.10 2.44
CA LYS A 73 17.16 -0.53 3.13
C LYS A 73 16.90 -2.03 3.32
N GLU A 74 17.91 -2.87 3.08
CA GLU A 74 17.83 -4.33 3.23
C GLU A 74 17.26 -4.73 4.60
N SER A 75 17.66 -4.02 5.66
CA SER A 75 17.16 -4.22 7.03
C SER A 75 15.66 -3.95 7.17
N THR A 76 15.13 -2.92 6.53
CA THR A 76 13.69 -2.61 6.50
C THR A 76 12.91 -3.61 5.65
N ARG A 77 13.51 -4.13 4.56
CA ARG A 77 12.91 -5.23 3.79
C ARG A 77 12.85 -6.52 4.60
N ARG A 78 13.90 -6.83 5.38
CA ARG A 78 13.97 -8.02 6.23
C ARG A 78 13.07 -7.96 7.46
N ARG A 79 12.88 -6.78 8.05
CA ARG A 79 11.95 -6.57 9.17
C ARG A 79 10.48 -6.55 8.75
N GLU A 80 10.21 -6.42 7.45
CA GLU A 80 8.89 -6.06 6.93
C GLU A 80 8.40 -4.73 7.58
N ALA A 81 7.11 -4.37 7.50
CA ALA A 81 6.56 -3.19 8.19
C ALA A 81 7.24 -1.84 7.85
N TYR A 82 7.22 -1.45 6.58
CA TYR A 82 8.04 -0.33 6.06
C TYR A 82 7.85 1.03 6.76
N PHE A 83 6.67 1.26 7.35
CA PHE A 83 6.27 2.54 7.93
C PHE A 83 6.04 2.49 9.44
N ILE A 84 6.50 1.43 10.12
CA ILE A 84 6.24 1.22 11.56
C ILE A 84 6.86 2.32 12.43
N GLU A 85 8.08 2.78 12.11
CA GLU A 85 8.76 3.85 12.85
C GLU A 85 8.02 5.20 12.75
N TYR A 86 7.24 5.41 11.69
CA TYR A 86 6.39 6.60 11.55
C TYR A 86 5.09 6.44 12.34
N ALA A 87 4.54 5.22 12.41
CA ALA A 87 3.39 4.91 13.25
C ALA A 87 3.69 5.07 14.74
N ASP A 88 4.89 4.67 15.19
CA ASP A 88 5.36 4.88 16.58
C ASP A 88 5.31 6.37 16.96
N LYS A 89 5.74 7.27 16.06
CA LYS A 89 5.71 8.72 16.33
C LYS A 89 4.30 9.31 16.33
N ILE A 90 3.40 8.76 15.52
CA ILE A 90 1.98 9.12 15.58
C ILE A 90 1.39 8.71 16.93
N ARG A 91 1.76 7.53 17.43
CA ARG A 91 1.29 7.01 18.73
C ARG A 91 1.68 7.88 19.91
N GLU A 92 2.80 8.59 19.83
CA GLU A 92 3.19 9.56 20.86
C GLU A 92 2.24 10.78 20.94
N ARG A 93 1.44 11.04 19.90
CA ARG A 93 0.64 12.26 19.74
C ARG A 93 -0.87 12.03 19.73
N VAL A 94 -1.33 10.89 19.23
CA VAL A 94 -2.76 10.57 19.09
C VAL A 94 -3.08 9.12 19.41
N SER A 95 -4.31 8.87 19.88
CA SER A 95 -4.83 7.56 20.24
C SER A 95 -5.80 6.97 19.21
N ILE A 96 -6.02 7.65 18.07
CA ILE A 96 -6.91 7.15 17.02
C ILE A 96 -6.43 5.78 16.50
N PRO A 97 -7.34 4.89 16.09
CA PRO A 97 -6.95 3.62 15.51
C PRO A 97 -6.03 3.77 14.29
N LEU A 98 -4.97 2.95 14.23
CA LEU A 98 -3.95 2.99 13.17
C LEU A 98 -3.92 1.69 12.35
N VAL A 99 -3.77 1.86 11.03
CA VAL A 99 -3.42 0.78 10.10
C VAL A 99 -2.06 1.07 9.50
N VAL A 100 -1.14 0.10 9.50
CA VAL A 100 0.13 0.22 8.78
C VAL A 100 0.09 -0.66 7.54
N THR A 101 0.30 -0.05 6.37
CA THR A 101 0.28 -0.74 5.08
C THR A 101 1.64 -0.62 4.39
N GLY A 102 2.37 -1.72 4.31
CA GLY A 102 3.63 -1.77 3.56
C GLY A 102 4.55 -2.90 3.97
N GLY A 103 4.87 -3.79 3.02
CA GLY A 103 5.93 -4.79 3.19
C GLY A 103 5.53 -6.10 3.87
N PHE A 104 4.42 -6.19 4.60
CA PHE A 104 4.03 -7.41 5.32
C PHE A 104 3.79 -8.63 4.43
N ARG A 105 4.46 -9.75 4.72
CA ARG A 105 4.42 -11.05 4.02
C ARG A 105 4.44 -12.25 4.95
N SER A 106 4.75 -12.05 6.23
CA SER A 106 4.75 -13.11 7.25
C SER A 106 3.87 -12.73 8.43
N GLY A 107 3.20 -13.74 8.99
CA GLY A 107 2.38 -13.55 10.18
C GLY A 107 3.21 -13.14 11.40
N SER A 108 4.45 -13.64 11.52
CA SER A 108 5.37 -13.23 12.60
C SER A 108 5.66 -11.72 12.60
N ALA A 109 5.92 -11.12 11.45
CA ALA A 109 6.13 -9.67 11.34
C ALA A 109 4.85 -8.87 11.63
N MET A 110 3.68 -9.37 11.17
CA MET A 110 2.39 -8.75 11.46
C MET A 110 2.07 -8.78 12.96
N LEU A 111 2.25 -9.95 13.61
CA LEU A 111 2.05 -10.12 15.04
C LEU A 111 3.02 -9.25 15.85
N GLN A 112 4.27 -9.12 15.40
CA GLN A 112 5.24 -8.25 16.04
C GLN A 112 4.79 -6.78 16.00
N ALA A 113 4.32 -6.30 14.85
CA ALA A 113 3.83 -4.94 14.69
C ALA A 113 2.57 -4.65 15.54
N LEU A 114 1.67 -5.63 15.67
CA LEU A 114 0.51 -5.52 16.55
C LEU A 114 0.91 -5.54 18.03
N LYS A 115 1.79 -6.47 18.44
CA LYS A 115 2.24 -6.62 19.83
C LYS A 115 3.06 -5.43 20.33
N SER A 116 3.74 -4.69 19.44
CA SER A 116 4.47 -3.48 19.84
C SER A 116 3.54 -2.31 20.16
N GLY A 117 2.25 -2.37 19.81
CA GLY A 117 1.30 -1.26 19.96
C GLY A 117 1.44 -0.16 18.90
N ALA A 118 2.33 -0.35 17.93
CA ALA A 118 2.60 0.61 16.86
C ALA A 118 1.43 0.76 15.88
N THR A 119 0.61 -0.29 15.74
CA THR A 119 -0.57 -0.31 14.86
C THR A 119 -1.66 -1.20 15.45
N ASP A 120 -2.93 -0.89 15.17
CA ASP A 120 -4.08 -1.74 15.58
C ASP A 120 -4.48 -2.73 14.50
N PHE A 121 -4.20 -2.37 13.24
CA PHE A 121 -4.52 -3.19 12.07
C PHE A 121 -3.33 -3.30 11.12
N ILE A 122 -3.35 -4.35 10.31
CA ILE A 122 -2.38 -4.59 9.26
C ILE A 122 -3.06 -4.39 7.91
N GLY A 123 -2.50 -3.51 7.08
CA GLY A 123 -2.97 -3.35 5.71
C GLY A 123 -2.21 -4.21 4.71
N LEU A 124 -2.97 -4.93 3.89
CA LEU A 124 -2.46 -5.84 2.85
C LEU A 124 -3.00 -5.42 1.48
N ALA A 125 -2.11 -5.36 0.49
CA ALA A 125 -2.47 -5.05 -0.91
C ALA A 125 -1.90 -6.11 -1.86
N ARG A 126 -0.62 -6.01 -2.26
CA ARG A 126 0.03 -6.98 -3.17
C ARG A 126 -0.14 -8.45 -2.74
N PRO A 127 -0.02 -8.83 -1.45
CA PRO A 127 -0.34 -10.18 -1.00
C PRO A 127 -1.67 -10.71 -1.53
N LEU A 128 -2.74 -9.93 -1.37
CA LEU A 128 -4.10 -10.35 -1.70
C LEU A 128 -4.38 -10.37 -3.21
N SER A 129 -3.55 -9.71 -4.01
CA SER A 129 -3.65 -9.83 -5.48
C SER A 129 -3.21 -11.20 -6.00
N VAL A 130 -2.46 -11.98 -5.21
CA VAL A 130 -1.94 -13.29 -5.60
C VAL A 130 -2.48 -14.40 -4.70
N TYR A 131 -2.54 -14.15 -3.39
CA TYR A 131 -2.97 -15.09 -2.36
C TYR A 131 -4.17 -14.48 -1.61
N PRO A 132 -5.39 -14.54 -2.17
CA PRO A 132 -6.57 -13.93 -1.56
C PRO A 132 -6.97 -14.60 -0.23
N ASP A 133 -6.61 -15.86 -0.03
CA ASP A 133 -6.90 -16.62 1.19
C ASP A 133 -5.87 -16.42 2.31
N PHE A 134 -4.83 -15.62 2.06
CA PHE A 134 -3.75 -15.38 3.01
C PHE A 134 -4.22 -14.95 4.41
N PRO A 135 -5.26 -14.12 4.60
CA PRO A 135 -5.80 -13.82 5.93
C PRO A 135 -6.33 -15.07 6.66
N ASN A 136 -7.00 -15.98 5.96
CA ASN A 136 -7.50 -17.22 6.56
C ASN A 136 -6.35 -18.18 6.89
N GLU A 137 -5.35 -18.26 6.02
CA GLU A 137 -4.12 -19.03 6.27
C GLU A 137 -3.37 -18.52 7.51
N LEU A 138 -3.34 -17.20 7.72
CA LEU A 138 -2.76 -16.57 8.92
C LEU A 138 -3.57 -16.86 10.18
N ILE A 139 -4.91 -16.87 10.10
CA ILE A 139 -5.77 -17.25 11.24
C ILE A 139 -5.53 -18.72 11.61
N ALA A 140 -5.40 -19.60 10.63
CA ALA A 140 -5.13 -21.02 10.84
C ALA A 140 -3.70 -21.29 11.33
N ASN A 141 -2.73 -20.52 10.83
CA ASN A 141 -1.32 -20.61 11.20
C ASN A 141 -0.72 -19.19 11.28
N PRO A 142 -0.62 -18.61 12.50
CA PRO A 142 -0.10 -17.26 12.68
C PRO A 142 1.37 -17.06 12.30
N GLU A 143 2.11 -18.14 12.04
CA GLU A 143 3.50 -18.10 11.53
C GLU A 143 3.57 -18.27 10.01
N HIS A 144 2.43 -18.37 9.32
CA HIS A 144 2.38 -18.54 7.88
C HIS A 144 3.06 -17.36 7.15
N LYS A 145 3.74 -17.69 6.05
CA LYS A 145 4.49 -16.74 5.24
C LYS A 145 4.29 -17.07 3.78
N ILE A 146 4.11 -16.02 2.99
CA ILE A 146 4.05 -16.08 1.54
C ILE A 146 5.31 -15.48 0.92
N ASP A 147 5.72 -16.06 -0.21
CA ASP A 147 6.70 -15.45 -1.09
C ASP A 147 5.97 -14.80 -2.26
N ILE A 148 6.18 -13.50 -2.41
CA ILE A 148 5.52 -12.73 -3.46
C ILE A 148 6.35 -12.77 -4.75
N PRO A 149 5.73 -13.14 -5.89
CA PRO A 149 6.41 -13.18 -7.18
C PRO A 149 7.11 -11.87 -7.52
N LYS A 150 8.28 -11.95 -8.15
CA LYS A 150 9.01 -10.79 -8.68
C LYS A 150 9.04 -10.90 -10.20
N PRO A 151 7.99 -10.44 -10.89
CA PRO A 151 7.85 -10.68 -12.33
C PRO A 151 9.00 -9.99 -13.09
N SER A 152 9.63 -10.73 -13.99
CA SER A 152 10.65 -10.20 -14.89
C SER A 152 10.65 -10.98 -16.20
N THR A 153 10.82 -10.28 -17.31
CA THR A 153 11.08 -10.88 -18.62
C THR A 153 12.54 -11.30 -18.81
N GLY A 154 13.43 -10.94 -17.89
CA GLY A 154 14.88 -10.99 -18.06
C GLY A 154 15.44 -9.78 -18.85
N VAL A 155 14.57 -8.94 -19.43
CA VAL A 155 14.95 -7.77 -20.22
C VAL A 155 14.51 -6.49 -19.51
N LYS A 156 15.43 -5.86 -18.76
CA LYS A 156 15.14 -4.68 -17.92
C LYS A 156 14.41 -3.54 -18.65
N PHE A 157 14.73 -3.33 -19.94
CA PHE A 157 14.06 -2.31 -20.75
C PHE A 157 12.57 -2.60 -20.92
N ILE A 158 12.20 -3.86 -21.21
CA ILE A 158 10.82 -4.30 -21.38
C ILE A 158 10.07 -4.22 -20.04
N ASP A 159 10.70 -4.70 -18.96
CA ASP A 159 10.13 -4.65 -17.61
C ASP A 159 9.79 -3.20 -17.21
N LYS A 160 10.68 -2.24 -17.52
CA LYS A 160 10.45 -0.81 -17.25
C LYS A 160 9.39 -0.20 -18.17
N MET A 161 9.48 -0.45 -19.47
CA MET A 161 8.55 0.10 -20.48
C MET A 161 7.10 -0.29 -20.20
N THR A 162 6.89 -1.53 -19.75
CA THR A 162 5.56 -2.07 -19.47
C THR A 162 5.11 -1.85 -18.03
N MET A 163 5.95 -1.26 -17.17
CA MET A 163 5.70 -1.18 -15.72
C MET A 163 5.34 -2.55 -15.14
N LEU A 164 6.11 -3.58 -15.50
CA LEU A 164 5.76 -4.98 -15.28
C LEU A 164 5.46 -5.33 -13.82
N ASP A 165 6.19 -4.74 -12.87
CA ASP A 165 5.96 -4.93 -11.43
C ASP A 165 4.60 -4.41 -10.94
N ILE A 166 3.88 -3.64 -11.77
CA ILE A 166 2.51 -3.20 -11.51
C ILE A 166 1.55 -4.01 -12.37
N THR A 167 1.75 -4.01 -13.69
CA THR A 167 0.78 -4.61 -14.63
C THR A 167 0.63 -6.13 -14.47
N TRP A 168 1.67 -6.82 -13.98
CA TRP A 168 1.56 -8.24 -13.66
C TRP A 168 0.56 -8.48 -12.52
N TYR A 169 0.61 -7.70 -11.43
CA TYR A 169 -0.35 -7.86 -10.33
C TYR A 169 -1.74 -7.36 -10.71
N GLU A 170 -1.84 -6.30 -11.52
CA GLU A 170 -3.12 -5.88 -12.11
C GLU A 170 -3.76 -7.02 -12.91
N SER A 171 -2.95 -7.79 -13.66
CA SER A 171 -3.47 -8.96 -14.38
C SER A 171 -4.02 -10.03 -13.44
N GLN A 172 -3.43 -10.22 -12.25
CA GLN A 172 -3.97 -11.15 -11.24
C GLN A 172 -5.29 -10.62 -10.64
N LEU A 173 -5.35 -9.33 -10.31
CA LEU A 173 -6.59 -8.68 -9.85
C LEU A 173 -7.71 -8.77 -10.89
N ALA A 174 -7.39 -8.56 -12.17
CA ALA A 174 -8.35 -8.67 -13.26
C ALA A 174 -8.86 -10.10 -13.49
N ARG A 175 -8.10 -11.12 -13.06
CA ARG A 175 -8.56 -12.52 -13.03
C ARG A 175 -9.51 -12.75 -11.85
N LEU A 176 -9.11 -12.31 -10.65
CA LEU A 176 -9.91 -12.44 -9.44
C LEU A 176 -11.28 -11.75 -9.59
N SER A 177 -11.33 -10.56 -10.20
CA SER A 177 -12.60 -9.85 -10.46
C SER A 177 -13.56 -10.58 -11.41
N LYS A 178 -13.05 -11.54 -12.19
CA LYS A 178 -13.82 -12.40 -13.09
C LYS A 178 -14.14 -13.77 -12.46
N GLY A 179 -13.94 -13.93 -11.15
CA GLY A 179 -14.13 -15.18 -10.43
C GLY A 179 -13.09 -16.26 -10.76
N LYS A 180 -11.96 -15.89 -11.39
CA LYS A 180 -10.87 -16.83 -11.69
C LYS A 180 -9.83 -16.77 -10.58
N GLN A 181 -9.12 -17.87 -10.35
CA GLN A 181 -7.97 -17.90 -9.46
C GLN A 181 -6.79 -17.10 -10.02
N ALA A 182 -6.00 -16.52 -9.13
CA ALA A 182 -4.68 -15.98 -9.46
C ALA A 182 -3.74 -17.11 -9.93
N ILE A 183 -2.73 -16.77 -10.72
CA ILE A 183 -1.69 -17.69 -11.20
C ILE A 183 -0.34 -17.12 -10.73
N PRO A 184 0.14 -17.50 -9.53
CA PRO A 184 1.38 -16.98 -8.96
C PRO A 184 2.62 -17.20 -9.84
N ASP A 185 2.61 -18.26 -10.64
CA ASP A 185 3.67 -18.66 -11.57
C ASP A 185 3.43 -18.17 -13.02
N GLN A 186 2.49 -17.23 -13.23
CA GLN A 186 2.22 -16.68 -14.56
C GLN A 186 3.48 -16.04 -15.14
N THR A 187 3.88 -16.49 -16.33
CA THR A 187 5.05 -15.92 -17.00
C THR A 187 4.87 -14.42 -17.28
N ALA A 188 5.94 -13.65 -17.09
CA ALA A 188 5.94 -12.21 -17.31
C ALA A 188 5.50 -11.81 -18.73
N TRP A 189 5.82 -12.64 -19.72
CA TRP A 189 5.46 -12.40 -21.12
C TRP A 189 3.96 -12.35 -21.39
N ILE A 190 3.15 -13.09 -20.62
CA ILE A 190 1.68 -13.01 -20.72
C ILE A 190 1.21 -11.62 -20.31
N SER A 191 1.71 -11.10 -19.18
CA SER A 191 1.38 -9.75 -18.72
C SER A 191 1.87 -8.68 -19.70
N VAL A 192 3.07 -8.85 -20.28
CA VAL A 192 3.57 -7.94 -21.34
C VAL A 192 2.63 -7.92 -22.55
N ALA A 193 2.22 -9.09 -23.03
CA ALA A 193 1.29 -9.18 -24.16
C ALA A 193 -0.07 -8.53 -23.84
N GLN A 194 -0.58 -8.75 -22.63
CA GLN A 194 -1.82 -8.11 -22.14
C GLN A 194 -1.68 -6.59 -22.04
N THR A 195 -0.59 -6.08 -21.49
CA THR A 195 -0.31 -4.64 -21.41
C THR A 195 -0.23 -4.01 -22.80
N LEU A 196 0.54 -4.61 -23.72
CA LEU A 196 0.70 -4.08 -25.09
C LEU A 196 -0.62 -4.10 -25.87
N SER A 197 -1.40 -5.19 -25.76
CA SER A 197 -2.72 -5.27 -26.41
C SER A 197 -3.72 -4.27 -25.83
N GLY A 198 -3.70 -4.03 -24.51
CA GLY A 198 -4.55 -3.05 -23.85
C GLY A 198 -4.18 -1.60 -24.17
N LEU A 199 -2.89 -1.29 -24.31
CA LEU A 199 -2.42 0.03 -24.72
C LEU A 199 -2.69 0.32 -26.21
N GLY A 200 -2.78 -0.72 -27.04
CA GLY A 200 -2.96 -0.60 -28.49
C GLY A 200 -1.88 0.29 -29.12
N VAL A 201 -2.28 1.18 -30.04
CA VAL A 201 -1.36 2.13 -30.71
C VAL A 201 -0.71 3.12 -29.74
N HIS A 202 -1.29 3.35 -28.56
CA HIS A 202 -0.74 4.29 -27.57
C HIS A 202 0.52 3.74 -26.88
N ALA A 203 0.81 2.44 -26.99
CA ALA A 203 2.06 1.85 -26.51
C ALA A 203 3.31 2.47 -27.16
N PHE A 204 3.17 2.99 -28.39
CA PHE A 204 4.25 3.60 -29.17
C PHE A 204 4.24 5.13 -29.14
N THR A 205 3.26 5.73 -28.47
CA THR A 205 3.18 7.20 -28.32
C THR A 205 3.86 7.63 -27.03
N LYS A 206 4.69 8.68 -27.12
CA LYS A 206 5.43 9.24 -25.98
C LYS A 206 4.43 9.80 -24.96
N ARG A 207 4.30 9.18 -23.78
CA ARG A 207 3.52 9.76 -22.67
C ARG A 207 4.22 11.05 -22.22
N ARG A 208 3.48 12.16 -22.12
CA ARG A 208 4.00 13.36 -21.45
C ARG A 208 4.19 13.02 -19.98
N ALA A 209 5.42 13.19 -19.51
CA ALA A 209 5.77 13.19 -18.11
C ALA A 209 5.26 14.48 -17.45
#